data_AF-A0A946T056-F1
#
_entry.id   AF-A0A946T056-F1
#
_cell.length_a   1.000
_cell.length_b   1.000
_cell.length_c   1.000
_cell.angle_alpha   90.00
_cell.angle_beta   90.00
_cell.angle_gamma   90.00
#
_symmetry.space_group_name_H-M   'P 1'
#
loop_
_entity.id
_entity.type
_entity.pdbx_description
1 polymer ?
#
loop_
_entity_poly.entity_id
_entity_poly.type
_entity_poly.pdbx_seq_one_letter_code
_entity_poly.pdbx_strand_id
1 'polypeptide(L)'
;MPRPKGSPNKLTSEIKERLSQVIMDAMATIDIDSMTQNERLKLIQIGLQYVVPRLKHTEEIKEEFPTEFQIEIIDKTSDVDK
;
A
#
# COMPACT_ATOMS: atom_id res chain seq x y z
N MET A 1 -1.68 18.25 31.54
CA MET A 1 -2.27 18.32 30.18
C MET A 1 -1.74 17.15 29.36
N PRO A 2 -2.60 16.29 28.77
CA PRO A 2 -2.14 15.21 27.91
C PRO A 2 -1.45 15.78 26.67
N ARG A 3 -0.40 15.12 26.20
CA ARG A 3 0.38 15.56 25.04
C ARG A 3 -0.48 15.50 23.75
N PRO A 4 -0.44 16.51 22.86
CA PRO A 4 -1.22 16.51 21.62
C PRO A 4 -0.89 15.30 20.74
N LYS A 5 -1.93 14.56 20.34
CA LYS A 5 -1.83 13.39 19.45
C LYS A 5 -1.18 13.82 18.13
N GLY A 6 -0.08 13.19 17.74
CA GLY A 6 0.68 13.54 16.53
C GLY A 6 1.91 14.43 16.76
N SER A 7 2.13 14.96 17.96
CA SER A 7 3.42 15.60 18.25
C SER A 7 4.55 14.54 18.21
N PRO A 8 5.69 14.78 17.53
CA PRO A 8 6.79 13.81 17.42
C PRO A 8 7.55 13.67 18.74
N ASN A 9 7.64 12.46 19.28
CA ASN A 9 8.36 12.24 20.53
C ASN A 9 9.86 12.41 20.27
N LYS A 10 10.47 13.44 20.85
CA LYS A 10 11.85 13.87 20.58
C LYS A 10 12.85 12.73 20.72
N LEU A 11 12.71 11.89 21.76
CA LEU A 11 13.59 10.74 21.97
C LEU A 11 13.40 9.69 20.87
N THR A 12 12.17 9.39 20.47
CA THR A 12 11.91 8.43 19.38
C THR A 12 12.35 8.96 18.02
N SER A 13 12.25 10.27 17.80
CA SER A 13 12.69 10.92 16.57
C SER A 13 14.20 10.86 16.43
N GLU A 14 14.94 11.17 17.50
CA GLU A 14 16.40 11.08 17.52
C GLU A 14 16.89 9.65 17.32
N ILE A 15 16.26 8.67 17.98
CA ILE A 15 16.61 7.25 17.78
C ILE A 15 16.35 6.83 16.33
N LYS A 16 15.23 7.25 15.73
CA LYS A 16 14.92 6.95 14.33
C LYS A 16 15.98 7.53 13.39
N GLU A 17 16.39 8.78 13.61
CA GLU A 17 17.41 9.45 12.81
C GLU A 17 18.77 8.75 12.92
N ARG A 18 19.21 8.39 14.13
CA ARG A 18 20.45 7.64 14.33
C ARG A 18 20.42 6.27 13.65
N LEU A 19 19.30 5.55 13.75
CA LEU A 19 19.14 4.26 13.07
C LEU A 19 19.16 4.42 11.55
N SER A 20 18.51 5.45 11.01
CA SER A 20 18.56 5.77 9.59
C SER A 20 19.99 6.05 9.14
N GLN A 21 20.77 6.81 9.92
CA GLN A 21 22.17 7.08 9.61
C GLN A 21 23.00 5.80 9.54
N VAL A 22 22.89 4.94 10.57
CA VAL A 22 23.63 3.67 10.60
C VAL A 22 23.29 2.78 9.42
N ILE A 23 22.02 2.74 9.01
CA ILE A 23 21.59 1.98 7.83
C ILE A 23 22.21 2.57 6.56
N MET A 24 22.20 3.89 6.39
CA MET A 24 22.80 4.56 5.24
C MET A 24 24.32 4.31 5.16
N ASP A 25 25.01 4.41 6.30
CA ASP A 25 26.45 4.14 6.37
C ASP A 25 26.75 2.69 5.99
N ALA A 26 25.97 1.72 6.50
CA ALA A 26 26.11 0.32 6.13
C ALA A 26 25.85 0.09 4.63
N MET A 27 24.79 0.71 4.07
CA MET A 27 24.50 0.62 2.64
C MET A 27 25.63 1.19 1.77
N ALA A 28 26.29 2.26 2.22
CA ALA A 28 27.44 2.84 1.51
C ALA A 28 28.67 1.92 1.46
N THR A 29 28.76 0.96 2.38
CA THR A 29 29.86 -0.02 2.41
C THR A 29 29.61 -1.27 1.55
N ILE A 30 28.45 -1.40 0.93
CA ILE A 30 28.13 -2.56 0.08
C ILE A 30 28.96 -2.52 -1.20
N ASP A 31 29.83 -3.51 -1.36
CA ASP A 31 30.62 -3.73 -2.56
C ASP A 31 30.13 -5.00 -3.28
N ILE A 32 29.64 -4.85 -4.52
CA ILE A 32 29.01 -5.93 -5.29
C ILE A 32 30.05 -6.98 -5.73
N ASP A 33 31.29 -6.57 -5.91
CA ASP A 33 32.35 -7.43 -6.45
C ASP A 33 32.92 -8.37 -5.39
N SER A 34 32.89 -7.99 -4.11
CA SER A 34 33.32 -8.82 -2.98
C SER A 34 32.23 -9.72 -2.38
N MET A 35 30.98 -9.61 -2.84
CA MET A 35 29.86 -10.43 -2.36
C MET A 35 29.90 -11.87 -2.87
N THR A 36 29.45 -12.79 -2.02
CA THR A 36 29.16 -14.17 -2.44
C THR A 36 27.95 -14.24 -3.36
N GLN A 37 27.83 -15.33 -4.12
CA GLN A 37 26.70 -15.54 -5.04
C GLN A 37 25.33 -15.46 -4.32
N ASN A 38 25.24 -15.98 -3.09
CA ASN A 38 24.02 -15.97 -2.29
C ASN A 38 23.64 -14.55 -1.84
N GLU A 39 24.61 -13.74 -1.43
CA GLU A 39 24.37 -12.36 -1.02
C GLU A 39 23.91 -11.51 -2.21
N ARG A 40 24.53 -11.70 -3.38
CA ARG A 40 24.13 -11.03 -4.62
C ARG A 40 22.69 -11.39 -5.02
N LEU A 41 22.32 -12.66 -4.95
CA LEU A 41 20.96 -13.11 -5.22
C LEU A 41 19.94 -12.49 -4.26
N LYS A 42 20.26 -12.44 -2.96
CA LYS A 42 19.39 -11.78 -1.96
C LYS A 42 19.26 -10.28 -2.22
N LEU A 43 20.34 -9.59 -2.57
CA LEU A 43 20.30 -8.17 -2.90
C LEU A 43 19.41 -7.90 -4.12
N ILE A 44 19.53 -8.71 -5.17
CA ILE A 44 18.66 -8.64 -6.35
C ILE A 44 17.20 -8.89 -5.96
N GLN A 45 16.92 -9.91 -5.15
CA GLN A 45 15.56 -10.22 -4.69
C GLN A 45 14.92 -9.04 -3.94
N ILE A 46 15.67 -8.40 -3.05
CA ILE A 46 15.21 -7.20 -2.33
C ILE A 46 15.02 -6.03 -3.29
N GLY A 47 15.97 -5.79 -4.20
CA GLY A 47 15.90 -4.69 -5.17
C GLY A 47 14.73 -4.80 -6.15
N LEU A 48 14.44 -6.01 -6.63
CA LEU A 48 13.30 -6.28 -7.52
C LEU A 48 11.97 -5.82 -6.91
N GLN A 49 11.82 -5.89 -5.59
CA GLN A 49 10.62 -5.45 -4.90
C GLN A 49 10.34 -3.95 -5.06
N TYR A 50 11.39 -3.15 -5.23
CA TYR A 50 11.31 -1.70 -5.33
C TYR A 50 11.34 -1.20 -6.78
N VAL A 51 11.91 -1.99 -7.70
CA VAL A 51 11.99 -1.65 -9.13
C VAL A 51 10.77 -2.14 -9.90
N VAL A 52 10.25 -3.32 -9.55
CA VAL A 52 9.13 -3.94 -10.26
C VAL A 52 7.86 -3.79 -9.42
N PRO A 53 6.87 -2.99 -9.87
CA PRO A 53 5.56 -2.96 -9.24
C PRO A 53 4.98 -4.37 -9.25
N ARG A 54 4.67 -4.91 -8.06
CA ARG A 54 3.89 -6.13 -8.00
C ARG A 54 2.54 -5.86 -8.65
N LEU A 55 2.08 -6.79 -9.49
CA LEU A 55 0.69 -6.83 -9.94
C LEU A 55 -0.19 -6.77 -8.69
N LYS A 56 -0.80 -5.61 -8.45
CA LYS A 56 -1.89 -5.52 -7.49
C LYS A 56 -2.95 -6.46 -8.04
N HIS A 57 -3.40 -7.39 -7.22
CA HIS A 57 -4.54 -8.23 -7.57
C HIS A 57 -5.65 -7.29 -8.05
N THR A 58 -5.97 -7.32 -9.33
CA THR A 58 -7.18 -6.69 -9.81
C THR A 58 -8.28 -7.56 -9.23
N GLU A 59 -8.87 -7.11 -8.12
CA GLU A 59 -10.20 -7.56 -7.76
C GLU A 59 -11.01 -7.40 -9.05
N GLU A 60 -11.52 -8.50 -9.61
CA GLU A 60 -12.54 -8.41 -10.64
C GLU A 60 -13.64 -7.58 -10.01
N ILE A 61 -13.77 -6.33 -10.44
CA ILE A 61 -14.93 -5.51 -10.13
C ILE A 61 -16.06 -6.20 -10.86
N LYS A 62 -16.65 -7.21 -10.23
CA LYS A 62 -17.98 -7.70 -10.61
C LYS A 62 -18.88 -6.52 -10.30
N GLU A 63 -19.20 -5.76 -11.33
CA GLU A 63 -20.35 -4.85 -11.28
C GLU A 63 -21.56 -5.73 -10.93
N GLU A 64 -21.90 -5.79 -9.64
CA GLU A 64 -23.16 -6.36 -9.19
C GLU A 64 -24.26 -5.43 -9.71
N PHE A 65 -24.71 -5.69 -10.93
CA PHE A 65 -25.92 -5.09 -11.45
C PHE A 65 -27.07 -5.45 -10.49
N PRO A 66 -27.90 -4.47 -10.07
CA PRO A 66 -29.05 -4.75 -9.24
C PRO A 66 -29.93 -5.82 -9.89
N THR A 67 -30.09 -6.98 -9.24
CA THR A 67 -30.94 -8.07 -9.73
C THR A 67 -32.40 -7.93 -9.28
N GLU A 68 -32.68 -7.00 -8.38
CA GLU A 68 -34.02 -6.73 -7.88
C GLU A 68 -34.61 -5.52 -8.60
N PHE A 69 -35.65 -5.77 -9.41
CA PHE A 69 -36.44 -4.73 -10.05
C PHE A 69 -37.84 -4.71 -9.42
N GLN A 70 -38.29 -3.54 -8.99
CA GLN A 70 -39.68 -3.31 -8.62
C GLN A 70 -40.44 -2.98 -9.91
N ILE A 71 -41.34 -3.88 -10.32
CA ILE A 71 -42.22 -3.68 -11.47
C ILE A 71 -43.59 -3.29 -10.93
N GLU A 72 -44.01 -2.06 -11.20
CA GLU A 72 -45.36 -1.59 -10.92
C GLU A 72 -46.17 -1.65 -12.22
N ILE A 73 -47.24 -2.45 -12.23
CA ILE A 73 -48.11 -2.62 -13.40
C ILE A 73 -49.27 -1.64 -13.26
N ILE A 74 -49.33 -0.66 -14.16
CA ILE A 74 -50.37 0.36 -14.17
C ILE A 74 -51.45 -0.03 -15.18
N ASP A 75 -52.61 -0.46 -14.69
CA ASP A 75 -53.74 -0.89 -15.53
C ASP A 75 -54.53 0.28 -16.15
N LYS A 76 -54.46 1.47 -15.55
CA LYS A 76 -55.19 2.66 -16.02
C LYS A 76 -54.28 3.88 -15.97
N THR A 77 -54.32 4.69 -17.03
CA THR A 77 -53.55 5.94 -17.14
C THR A 77 -53.89 6.98 -16.07
N SER A 78 -54.98 6.78 -15.32
CA SER A 78 -55.41 7.61 -14.19
C SER A 78 -54.63 7.35 -12.89
N ASP A 79 -53.98 6.18 -12.79
CA ASP A 79 -53.23 5.74 -11.60
C ASP A 79 -51.72 6.07 -11.72
N VAL A 80 -51.33 6.75 -12.81
CA VAL A 80 -50.03 7.42 -12.90
C VAL A 80 -50.16 8.73 -12.13
N ASP A 81 -49.70 8.75 -10.88
CA ASP A 81 -49.75 9.96 -10.07
C ASP A 81 -48.85 11.08 -10.62
N LYS A 82 -49.32 12.30 -10.34
CA LYS A 82 -48.61 13.59 -10.43
C LYS A 82 -47.38 13.66 -9.53
#